data_AF-A0A7W5AUA0-F1
#
_entry.id   AF-A0A7W5AUA0-F1
#
_cell.length_a   1.000
_cell.length_b   1.000
_cell.length_c   1.000
_cell.angle_alpha   90.00
_cell.angle_beta   90.00
_cell.angle_gamma   90.00
#
_symmetry.space_group_name_H-M   'P 1'
#
loop_
_entity.id
_entity.type
_entity.pdbx_description
1 polymer ?
#
loop_
_entity_poly.entity_id
_entity_poly.type
_entity_poly.pdbx_seq_one_letter_code
_entity_poly.pdbx_strand_id
1 'polypeptide(L)'
;MITETVEAPAANQANPTRLRKQGWLATLWSDLKRDRVSWLFLAPFLILFFVFTVLPVVTSIGMSFTYYNIMEPAKFIGLSNYKLLFVDDDIFLKAIGITIKIAFVTGPIGYVMSFLLAWLISQIPIKYRFFYTLCFYTPSITSATAMSVVWLYLFAGDRKGLLNYYAMQLGIFDEPYLFLQNINSIVPVIVIVSLWMSMGVGFLAFLAGLQNVPKDLYEAGAIDGIRFRWQQLIYITVPAVKPQLLFGAVLQIVASLTVFDVSVQLVGLPSPLYAGHTIMTHLYDYAFIKFEMGYAAAIAVVLFIMMIGLNRLIFKWLGRD
;
A
#
# COMPACT_ATOMS: atom_id res chain seq x y z
N MET A 1 -50.65 -61.00 26.64
CA MET A 1 -49.68 -61.52 27.62
C MET A 1 -48.52 -62.04 26.79
N ILE A 2 -47.31 -61.48 26.79
CA ILE A 2 -46.57 -60.72 27.80
C ILE A 2 -45.76 -59.63 27.09
N THR A 3 -45.74 -58.44 27.68
CA THR A 3 -44.89 -57.30 27.34
C THR A 3 -43.45 -57.58 27.77
N GLU A 4 -42.50 -57.61 26.83
CA GLU A 4 -41.07 -57.49 27.15
C GLU A 4 -40.60 -56.08 26.77
N THR A 5 -40.31 -55.31 27.81
CA THR A 5 -39.66 -54.01 27.77
C THR A 5 -38.20 -54.19 27.35
N VAL A 6 -37.84 -53.74 26.14
CA VAL A 6 -36.44 -53.64 25.73
C VAL A 6 -35.85 -52.41 26.41
N GLU A 7 -35.08 -52.65 27.48
CA GLU A 7 -34.26 -51.64 28.15
C GLU A 7 -33.20 -51.08 27.18
N ALA A 8 -33.13 -49.75 27.10
CA ALA A 8 -32.10 -49.04 26.36
C ALA A 8 -30.72 -49.28 27.01
N PRO A 9 -29.65 -49.52 26.23
CA PRO A 9 -28.32 -49.68 26.80
C PRO A 9 -27.87 -48.35 27.41
N ALA A 10 -27.51 -48.40 28.69
CA ALA A 10 -27.01 -47.28 29.47
C ALA A 10 -25.90 -46.54 28.73
N ALA A 11 -26.10 -45.23 28.56
CA ALA A 11 -25.10 -44.31 28.04
C ALA A 11 -23.81 -44.44 28.86
N ASN A 12 -22.79 -45.02 28.24
CA ASN A 12 -21.45 -45.10 28.80
C ASN A 12 -20.94 -43.66 28.96
N GLN A 13 -21.01 -43.14 30.19
CA GLN A 13 -20.48 -41.83 30.56
C GLN A 13 -18.97 -41.87 30.34
N ALA A 14 -18.54 -41.42 29.16
CA ALA A 14 -17.14 -41.15 28.88
C ALA A 14 -16.67 -40.09 29.87
N ASN A 15 -15.92 -40.55 30.87
CA ASN A 15 -15.09 -39.74 31.75
C ASN A 15 -14.45 -38.61 30.93
N PRO A 16 -14.65 -37.31 31.27
CA PRO A 16 -13.90 -36.24 30.65
C PRO A 16 -12.46 -36.34 31.18
N THR A 17 -11.66 -37.18 30.51
CA THR A 17 -10.24 -37.32 30.77
C THR A 17 -9.59 -35.96 30.57
N ARG A 18 -9.29 -35.32 31.71
CA ARG A 18 -8.24 -34.33 31.95
C ARG A 18 -7.54 -33.90 30.66
N LEU A 19 -8.03 -32.83 30.04
CA LEU A 19 -7.28 -32.08 29.04
C LEU A 19 -6.03 -31.53 29.71
N ARG A 20 -4.96 -32.34 29.66
CA ARG A 20 -3.62 -31.95 30.05
C ARG A 20 -3.28 -30.73 29.20
N LYS A 21 -3.18 -29.56 29.83
CA LYS A 21 -2.65 -28.33 29.22
C LYS A 21 -1.23 -28.61 28.73
N GLN A 22 -1.08 -29.23 27.56
CA GLN A 22 0.19 -29.31 26.88
C GLN A 22 0.57 -27.86 26.55
N GLY A 23 1.75 -27.44 27.02
CA GLY A 23 2.26 -26.11 26.70
C GLY A 23 2.31 -25.94 25.19
N TRP A 24 1.97 -24.76 24.70
CA TRP A 24 1.89 -24.44 23.26
C TRP A 24 3.15 -24.84 22.47
N LEU A 25 4.33 -24.88 23.11
CA LEU A 25 5.59 -25.35 22.54
C LEU A 25 5.63 -26.85 22.26
N ALA A 26 5.02 -27.67 23.12
CA ALA A 26 5.01 -29.13 22.98
C ALA A 26 4.09 -29.56 21.82
N THR A 27 2.96 -28.88 21.64
CA THR A 27 2.05 -29.08 20.51
C THR A 27 2.68 -28.63 19.20
N LEU A 28 3.39 -27.49 19.20
CA LEU A 28 4.12 -27.00 18.02
C LEU A 28 5.18 -27.99 17.53
N TRP A 29 5.89 -28.63 18.45
CA TRP A 29 6.95 -29.58 18.10
C TRP A 29 6.40 -30.93 17.60
N SER A 30 5.25 -31.37 18.11
CA SER A 30 4.55 -32.54 17.55
C SER A 30 4.00 -32.27 16.16
N ASP A 31 3.46 -31.07 15.92
CA ASP A 31 2.91 -30.66 14.62
C ASP A 31 4.03 -30.48 13.57
N LEU A 32 5.16 -29.88 13.94
CA LEU A 32 6.35 -29.83 13.08
C LEU A 32 6.84 -31.22 12.68
N LYS A 33 6.79 -32.18 13.61
CA LYS A 33 7.20 -33.56 13.34
C LYS A 33 6.22 -34.35 12.49
N ARG A 34 4.93 -34.00 12.54
CA ARG A 34 3.86 -34.61 11.76
C ARG A 34 3.90 -34.13 10.31
N ASP A 35 4.09 -32.83 10.10
CA ASP A 35 4.02 -32.20 8.77
C ASP A 35 5.40 -31.83 8.20
N ARG A 36 6.43 -32.63 8.48
CA ARG A 36 7.84 -32.33 8.10
C ARG A 36 8.02 -32.07 6.61
N VAL A 37 7.27 -32.77 5.77
CA VAL A 37 7.34 -32.61 4.31
C VAL A 37 6.83 -31.23 3.90
N SER A 38 5.69 -30.79 4.43
CA SER A 38 5.15 -29.44 4.21
C SER A 38 6.14 -28.36 4.66
N TRP A 39 6.78 -28.54 5.83
CA TRP A 39 7.81 -27.62 6.31
C TRP A 39 9.06 -27.60 5.42
N LEU A 40 9.46 -28.73 4.84
CA LEU A 40 10.59 -28.78 3.92
C LEU A 40 10.31 -28.00 2.62
N PHE A 41 9.07 -28.06 2.10
CA PHE A 41 8.65 -27.26 0.95
C PHE A 41 8.52 -25.75 1.27
N LEU A 42 8.15 -25.41 2.51
CA LEU A 42 8.08 -24.02 2.98
C LEU A 42 9.45 -23.44 3.36
N ALA A 43 10.42 -24.28 3.71
CA ALA A 43 11.71 -23.85 4.24
C ALA A 43 12.47 -22.88 3.32
N PRO A 44 12.59 -23.10 1.99
CA PRO A 44 13.28 -22.15 1.10
C PRO A 44 12.66 -20.76 1.15
N PHE A 45 11.32 -20.65 1.11
CA PHE A 45 10.62 -19.38 1.21
C PHE A 45 10.84 -18.72 2.58
N LEU A 46 10.68 -19.47 3.67
CA LEU A 46 10.83 -18.94 5.02
C LEU A 46 12.25 -18.44 5.26
N ILE A 47 13.28 -19.19 4.85
CA ILE A 47 14.68 -18.78 4.99
C ILE A 47 14.90 -17.44 4.27
N LEU A 48 14.47 -17.32 3.01
CA LEU A 48 14.62 -16.08 2.27
C LEU A 48 13.84 -14.93 2.91
N PHE A 49 12.61 -15.16 3.34
CA PHE A 49 11.79 -14.15 4.02
C PHE A 49 12.42 -13.67 5.34
N PHE A 50 12.94 -14.57 6.16
CA PHE A 50 13.59 -14.20 7.41
C PHE A 50 14.90 -13.45 7.17
N VAL A 51 15.74 -13.92 6.25
CA VAL A 51 17.05 -13.33 5.97
C VAL A 51 16.94 -11.97 5.28
N PHE A 52 16.04 -11.82 4.31
CA PHE A 52 15.95 -10.62 3.46
C PHE A 52 14.81 -9.67 3.83
N THR A 53 13.87 -10.06 4.69
CA THR A 53 12.77 -9.19 5.12
C THR A 53 12.76 -8.96 6.62
N VAL A 54 12.65 -10.02 7.42
CA VAL A 54 12.51 -9.87 8.88
C VAL A 54 13.79 -9.35 9.51
N LEU A 55 14.94 -9.93 9.16
CA LEU A 55 16.23 -9.57 9.73
C LEU A 55 16.57 -8.08 9.45
N PRO A 56 16.49 -7.55 8.21
CA PRO A 56 16.74 -6.12 7.95
C PRO A 56 15.78 -5.18 8.67
N VAL A 57 14.51 -5.57 8.84
CA VAL A 57 13.54 -4.75 9.60
C VAL A 57 13.93 -4.69 11.08
N VAL A 58 14.27 -5.84 11.68
CA VAL A 58 14.69 -5.90 13.09
C VAL A 58 16.01 -5.17 13.29
N THR A 59 16.98 -5.31 12.39
CA THR A 59 18.24 -4.58 12.49
C THR A 59 18.05 -3.09 12.29
N SER A 60 17.17 -2.65 11.38
CA SER A 60 16.80 -1.24 11.23
C SER A 60 16.17 -0.68 12.50
N ILE A 61 15.24 -1.41 13.12
CA ILE A 61 14.68 -1.02 14.43
C ILE A 61 15.78 -0.99 15.51
N GLY A 62 16.76 -1.90 15.49
CA GLY A 62 17.88 -1.84 16.43
C GLY A 62 18.78 -0.62 16.21
N MET A 63 19.11 -0.34 14.94
CA MET A 63 19.97 0.78 14.54
C MET A 63 19.32 2.13 14.83
N SER A 64 17.99 2.24 14.84
CA SER A 64 17.31 3.51 15.15
C SER A 64 17.59 4.03 16.56
N PHE A 65 18.01 3.17 17.49
CA PHE A 65 18.43 3.56 18.84
C PHE A 65 19.95 3.79 18.97
N THR A 66 20.67 3.78 17.86
CA THR A 66 22.13 3.93 17.82
C THR A 66 22.55 5.16 17.00
N TYR A 67 23.69 5.73 17.38
CA TYR A 67 24.45 6.61 16.52
C TYR A 67 25.31 5.72 15.62
N TYR A 68 25.05 5.76 14.32
CA TYR A 68 25.78 4.96 13.34
C TYR A 68 25.88 5.74 12.03
N ASN A 69 27.11 6.10 11.65
CA ASN A 69 27.43 6.94 10.50
C ASN A 69 28.31 6.20 9.45
N ILE A 70 28.30 4.86 9.48
CA ILE A 70 29.12 3.95 8.64
C ILE A 70 30.64 4.00 8.92
N MET A 71 31.17 5.15 9.31
CA MET A 71 32.60 5.35 9.59
C MET A 71 33.02 4.84 10.96
N GLU A 72 32.16 4.98 11.96
CA GLU A 72 32.41 4.53 13.33
C GLU A 72 31.52 3.33 13.71
N PRO A 73 31.96 2.49 14.66
CA PRO A 73 31.11 1.45 15.21
C PRO A 73 29.85 2.05 15.86
N ALA A 74 28.72 1.38 15.70
CA ALA A 74 27.44 1.84 16.24
C ALA A 74 27.48 2.00 17.77
N LYS A 75 27.12 3.19 18.26
CA LYS A 75 27.03 3.52 19.69
C LYS A 75 25.58 3.62 20.11
N PHE A 76 25.18 2.92 21.17
CA PHE A 76 23.80 3.02 21.66
C PHE A 76 23.54 4.39 22.31
N ILE A 77 22.55 5.12 21.79
CA ILE A 77 22.18 6.48 22.24
C ILE A 77 20.72 6.57 22.71
N GLY A 78 20.04 5.42 22.85
CA GLY A 78 18.65 5.35 23.29
C GLY A 78 17.69 6.06 22.33
N LEU A 79 16.84 6.93 22.86
CA LEU A 79 15.80 7.64 22.08
C LEU A 79 16.28 8.95 21.43
N SER A 80 17.59 9.23 21.47
CA SER A 80 18.14 10.52 21.03
C SER A 80 17.81 10.85 19.56
N ASN A 81 17.83 9.86 18.66
CA ASN A 81 17.43 10.06 17.25
C ASN A 81 15.96 10.50 17.14
N TYR A 82 15.06 9.91 17.93
CA TYR A 82 13.64 10.28 17.92
C TYR A 82 13.41 11.68 18.51
N LYS A 83 14.17 12.06 19.55
CA LYS A 83 14.14 13.43 20.07
C LYS A 83 14.54 14.42 18.98
N LEU A 84 15.69 14.19 18.33
CA LEU A 84 16.19 15.05 17.26
C LEU A 84 15.14 15.19 16.14
N LEU A 85 14.57 14.06 15.74
CA LEU A 85 13.59 13.96 14.66
C LEU A 85 12.28 14.71 14.94
N PHE A 86 11.78 14.73 16.18
CA PHE A 86 10.50 15.40 16.50
C PHE A 86 10.65 16.78 17.14
N VAL A 87 11.83 17.14 17.66
CA VAL A 87 12.06 18.39 18.39
C VAL A 87 12.99 19.33 17.63
N ASP A 88 14.04 18.80 17.00
CA ASP A 88 15.13 19.61 16.46
C ASP A 88 15.16 19.63 14.90
N ASP A 89 14.39 18.77 14.22
CA ASP A 89 14.33 18.67 12.75
C ASP A 89 13.01 19.19 12.17
N ASP A 90 12.96 20.51 11.93
CA ASP A 90 11.83 21.18 11.29
C ASP A 90 11.55 20.66 9.86
N ILE A 91 12.59 20.22 9.15
CA ILE A 91 12.46 19.71 7.77
C ILE A 91 11.74 18.37 7.79
N PHE A 92 12.02 17.52 8.77
CA PHE A 92 11.32 16.26 8.96
C PHE A 92 9.83 16.47 9.28
N LEU A 93 9.50 17.40 10.18
CA LEU A 93 8.10 17.73 10.49
C LEU A 93 7.35 18.25 9.25
N LYS A 94 8.02 19.07 8.44
CA LYS A 94 7.49 19.51 7.13
C LYS A 94 7.30 18.33 6.18
N ALA A 95 8.24 17.39 6.15
CA ALA A 95 8.18 16.19 5.32
C ALA A 95 7.02 15.26 5.69
N ILE A 96 6.71 15.11 6.98
CA ILE A 96 5.49 14.43 7.44
C ILE A 96 4.25 15.13 6.87
N GLY A 97 4.16 16.44 7.03
CA GLY A 97 3.01 17.22 6.55
C GLY A 97 2.79 17.08 5.04
N ILE A 98 3.85 17.11 4.24
CA ILE A 98 3.77 16.94 2.78
C ILE A 98 3.37 15.50 2.42
N THR A 99 3.98 14.50 3.07
CA THR A 99 3.65 13.09 2.84
C THR A 99 2.20 12.80 3.15
N ILE A 100 1.68 13.30 4.28
CA ILE A 100 0.28 13.16 4.65
C ILE A 100 -0.63 13.88 3.66
N LYS A 101 -0.29 15.11 3.22
CA LYS A 101 -1.08 15.84 2.21
C LYS A 101 -1.19 15.05 0.90
N ILE A 102 -0.06 14.51 0.42
CA ILE A 102 -0.04 13.67 -0.79
C ILE A 102 -0.88 12.42 -0.53
N ALA A 103 -0.62 11.69 0.55
CA ALA A 103 -1.27 10.42 0.84
C ALA A 103 -2.79 10.54 1.08
N PHE A 104 -3.24 11.63 1.70
CA PHE A 104 -4.65 11.90 1.95
C PHE A 104 -5.45 12.09 0.66
N VAL A 105 -4.79 12.58 -0.40
CA VAL A 105 -5.40 12.77 -1.72
C VAL A 105 -5.21 11.51 -2.57
N THR A 106 -3.97 11.07 -2.75
CA THR A 106 -3.64 9.95 -3.64
C THR A 106 -4.12 8.60 -3.12
N GLY A 107 -4.19 8.41 -1.81
CA GLY A 107 -4.69 7.19 -1.18
C GLY A 107 -6.15 6.91 -1.56
N PRO A 108 -7.12 7.72 -1.11
CA PRO A 108 -8.53 7.53 -1.40
C PRO A 108 -8.87 7.67 -2.88
N ILE A 109 -8.39 8.73 -3.55
CA ILE A 109 -8.75 8.99 -4.95
C ILE A 109 -8.13 7.93 -5.86
N GLY A 110 -6.87 7.55 -5.64
CA GLY A 110 -6.22 6.50 -6.41
C GLY A 110 -6.90 5.13 -6.22
N TYR A 111 -7.26 4.79 -4.98
CA TYR A 111 -8.00 3.57 -4.67
C TYR A 111 -9.36 3.51 -5.40
N VAL A 112 -10.14 4.58 -5.28
CA VAL A 112 -11.47 4.67 -5.91
C VAL A 112 -11.35 4.67 -7.43
N MET A 113 -10.42 5.43 -7.99
CA MET A 113 -10.16 5.47 -9.43
C MET A 113 -9.76 4.10 -9.97
N SER A 114 -8.90 3.39 -9.24
CA SER A 114 -8.47 2.03 -9.55
C SER A 114 -9.63 1.04 -9.57
N PHE A 115 -10.48 1.07 -8.54
CA PHE A 115 -11.66 0.22 -8.49
C PHE A 115 -12.68 0.56 -9.58
N LEU A 116 -12.97 1.85 -9.79
CA LEU A 116 -13.95 2.29 -10.78
C LEU A 116 -13.52 1.92 -12.21
N LEU A 117 -12.24 2.09 -12.54
CA LEU A 117 -11.72 1.69 -13.85
C LEU A 117 -11.73 0.17 -14.02
N ALA A 118 -11.34 -0.59 -12.98
CA ALA A 118 -11.42 -2.05 -13.01
C ALA A 118 -12.88 -2.52 -13.20
N TRP A 119 -13.83 -1.89 -12.52
CA TRP A 119 -15.24 -2.16 -12.68
C TRP A 119 -15.74 -1.82 -14.09
N LEU A 120 -15.41 -0.64 -14.62
CA LEU A 120 -15.80 -0.25 -15.97
C LEU A 120 -15.27 -1.24 -17.02
N ILE A 121 -14.00 -1.66 -16.90
CA ILE A 121 -13.39 -2.65 -17.79
C ILE A 121 -14.06 -4.02 -17.65
N SER A 122 -14.49 -4.41 -16.44
CA SER A 122 -15.21 -5.67 -16.24
C SER A 122 -16.54 -5.73 -17.01
N GLN A 123 -17.16 -4.57 -17.29
CA GLN A 123 -18.39 -4.49 -18.07
C GLN A 123 -18.17 -4.58 -19.58
N ILE A 124 -16.93 -4.37 -20.06
CA ILE A 124 -16.58 -4.43 -21.48
C ILE A 124 -16.58 -5.89 -21.95
N PRO A 125 -16.96 -6.20 -23.21
CA PRO A 125 -16.85 -7.53 -23.77
C PRO A 125 -15.42 -8.11 -23.67
N ILE A 126 -15.32 -9.42 -23.39
CA ILE A 126 -14.04 -10.11 -23.14
C ILE A 126 -12.97 -9.84 -24.20
N LYS A 127 -13.37 -9.70 -25.48
CA LYS A 127 -12.49 -9.43 -26.62
C LYS A 127 -11.67 -8.14 -26.47
N TYR A 128 -12.23 -7.11 -25.84
CA TYR A 128 -11.58 -5.79 -25.73
C TYR A 128 -10.96 -5.54 -24.35
N ARG A 129 -11.30 -6.36 -23.35
CA ARG A 129 -10.81 -6.17 -21.96
C ARG A 129 -9.30 -6.09 -21.88
N PHE A 130 -8.58 -6.96 -22.60
CA PHE A 130 -7.12 -6.97 -22.61
C PHE A 130 -6.54 -5.63 -23.05
N PHE A 131 -7.05 -5.06 -24.15
CA PHE A 131 -6.58 -3.79 -24.68
C PHE A 131 -6.78 -2.64 -23.68
N TYR A 132 -7.99 -2.50 -23.12
CA TYR A 132 -8.26 -1.44 -22.13
C TYR A 132 -7.46 -1.64 -20.84
N THR A 133 -7.35 -2.89 -20.37
CA THR A 133 -6.51 -3.22 -19.20
C THR A 133 -5.08 -2.77 -19.46
N LEU A 134 -4.51 -3.09 -20.62
CA LEU A 134 -3.16 -2.67 -20.97
C LEU A 134 -3.05 -1.14 -21.01
N CYS A 135 -3.96 -0.42 -21.67
CA CYS A 135 -3.92 1.04 -21.76
C CYS A 135 -3.91 1.72 -20.37
N PHE A 136 -4.79 1.30 -19.46
CA PHE A 136 -4.89 1.89 -18.12
C PHE A 136 -3.83 1.36 -17.14
N TYR A 137 -3.31 0.16 -17.35
CA TYR A 137 -2.27 -0.44 -16.50
C TYR A 137 -0.85 0.03 -16.87
N THR A 138 -0.61 0.36 -18.14
CA THR A 138 0.71 0.78 -18.68
C THR A 138 1.39 1.87 -17.86
N PRO A 139 0.69 2.94 -17.39
CA PRO A 139 1.32 3.94 -16.55
C PRO A 139 1.96 3.41 -15.27
N SER A 140 1.37 2.38 -14.67
CA SER A 140 1.82 1.83 -13.39
C SER A 140 2.94 0.80 -13.53
N ILE A 141 3.03 0.11 -14.67
CA ILE A 141 4.14 -0.82 -14.97
C ILE A 141 5.40 -0.05 -15.39
N THR A 142 5.21 1.12 -16.01
CA THR A 142 6.33 2.00 -16.35
C THR A 142 7.02 2.47 -15.07
N SER A 143 8.36 2.41 -15.02
CA SER A 143 9.10 2.90 -13.86
C SER A 143 8.76 4.37 -13.58
N ALA A 144 8.69 4.75 -12.30
CA ALA A 144 8.38 6.12 -11.92
C ALA A 144 9.38 7.12 -12.50
N THR A 145 10.65 6.73 -12.63
CA THR A 145 11.69 7.51 -13.31
C THR A 145 11.36 7.76 -14.78
N ALA A 146 11.04 6.71 -15.55
CA ALA A 146 10.71 6.86 -16.96
C ALA A 146 9.41 7.65 -17.16
N MET A 147 8.40 7.41 -16.32
CA MET A 147 7.15 8.15 -16.34
C MET A 147 7.37 9.65 -16.07
N SER A 148 8.28 9.98 -15.14
CA SER A 148 8.59 11.37 -14.80
C SER A 148 9.18 12.14 -15.98
N VAL A 149 9.88 11.50 -16.92
CA VAL A 149 10.40 12.17 -18.14
C VAL A 149 9.27 12.76 -18.99
N VAL A 150 8.15 12.03 -19.13
CA VAL A 150 6.97 12.50 -19.87
C VAL A 150 6.36 13.72 -19.18
N TRP A 151 6.25 13.65 -17.85
CA TRP A 151 5.67 14.72 -17.05
C TRP A 151 6.59 15.95 -16.92
N LEU A 152 7.90 15.78 -16.90
CA LEU A 152 8.87 16.88 -16.97
C LEU A 152 8.70 17.68 -18.25
N TYR A 153 8.47 17.01 -19.38
CA TYR A 153 8.18 17.69 -20.65
C TYR A 153 6.82 18.42 -20.64
N LEU A 154 5.80 17.82 -20.03
CA LEU A 154 4.48 18.43 -19.87
C LEU A 154 4.52 19.69 -18.99
N PHE A 155 5.21 19.62 -17.85
CA PHE A 155 5.31 20.67 -16.84
C PHE A 155 6.56 21.55 -16.96
N ALA A 156 7.26 21.50 -18.10
CA ALA A 156 8.45 22.31 -18.32
C ALA A 156 8.11 23.80 -18.16
N GLY A 157 8.96 24.51 -17.41
CA GLY A 157 8.76 25.92 -17.05
C GLY A 157 9.06 26.92 -18.17
N ASP A 158 9.23 26.47 -19.41
CA ASP A 158 9.49 27.30 -20.56
C ASP A 158 8.25 27.41 -21.47
N ARG A 159 8.31 28.31 -22.46
CA ARG A 159 7.22 28.48 -23.45
C ARG A 159 6.97 27.24 -24.31
N LYS A 160 7.91 26.29 -24.32
CA LYS A 160 7.83 25.05 -25.13
C LYS A 160 7.27 23.88 -24.33
N GLY A 161 7.20 23.95 -23.00
CA GLY A 161 6.48 23.00 -22.18
C GLY A 161 5.03 22.91 -22.63
N LEU A 162 4.53 21.70 -22.84
CA LEU A 162 3.23 21.48 -23.50
C LEU A 162 2.08 22.22 -22.78
N LEU A 163 2.02 22.15 -21.45
CA LEU A 163 0.96 22.83 -20.70
C LEU A 163 1.07 24.36 -20.79
N ASN A 164 2.29 24.90 -20.66
CA ASN A 164 2.51 26.33 -20.82
C ASN A 164 2.17 26.79 -22.25
N TYR A 165 2.62 26.05 -23.27
CA TYR A 165 2.33 26.35 -24.67
C TYR A 165 0.83 26.49 -24.94
N TYR A 166 0.03 25.48 -24.57
CA TYR A 166 -1.41 25.52 -24.78
C TYR A 166 -2.13 26.54 -23.89
N ALA A 167 -1.71 26.69 -22.63
CA ALA A 167 -2.31 27.68 -21.72
C ALA A 167 -2.07 29.11 -22.20
N MET A 168 -0.89 29.40 -22.75
CA MET A 168 -0.56 30.70 -23.34
C MET A 168 -1.34 30.92 -24.65
N GLN A 169 -1.48 29.89 -25.50
CA GLN A 169 -2.27 29.99 -26.72
C GLN A 169 -3.75 30.28 -26.45
N LEU A 170 -4.29 29.76 -25.34
CA LEU A 170 -5.66 30.01 -24.88
C LEU A 170 -5.82 31.33 -24.10
N GLY A 171 -4.74 32.08 -23.89
CA GLY A 171 -4.76 33.35 -23.12
C GLY A 171 -4.99 33.17 -21.62
N ILE A 172 -4.75 31.97 -21.08
CA ILE A 172 -4.86 31.67 -19.63
C ILE A 172 -3.64 32.21 -18.88
N PHE A 173 -2.45 32.14 -19.50
CA PHE A 173 -1.20 32.66 -18.96
C PHE A 173 -0.55 33.64 -19.93
N ASP A 174 -0.08 34.76 -19.42
CA ASP A 174 0.72 35.73 -20.19
C ASP A 174 2.20 35.29 -20.28
N GLU A 175 2.68 34.55 -19.28
CA GLU A 175 4.05 34.06 -19.17
C GLU A 175 4.09 32.59 -18.72
N PRO A 176 5.17 31.84 -19.04
CA PRO A 176 5.31 30.45 -18.61
C PRO A 176 5.25 30.30 -17.09
N TYR A 177 4.37 29.42 -16.62
CA TYR A 177 4.26 29.10 -15.21
C TYR A 177 5.29 28.02 -14.82
N LEU A 178 6.04 28.28 -13.74
CA LEU A 178 7.09 27.39 -13.26
C LEU A 178 6.53 26.29 -12.34
N PHE A 179 5.79 25.34 -12.91
CA PHE A 179 5.09 24.27 -12.17
C PHE A 179 5.96 23.49 -11.19
N LEU A 180 7.22 23.25 -11.54
CA LEU A 180 8.16 22.43 -10.77
C LEU A 180 8.99 23.23 -9.77
N GLN A 181 8.93 24.56 -9.82
CA GLN A 181 9.67 25.44 -8.90
C GLN A 181 8.75 26.21 -7.94
N ASN A 182 7.50 26.46 -8.34
CA ASN A 182 6.55 27.17 -7.48
C ASN A 182 6.02 26.25 -6.37
N ILE A 183 6.19 26.67 -5.12
CA ILE A 183 5.79 25.95 -3.90
C ILE A 183 4.33 25.49 -3.96
N ASN A 184 3.44 26.31 -4.54
CA ASN A 184 2.01 26.05 -4.56
C ASN A 184 1.61 24.97 -5.58
N SER A 185 2.42 24.75 -6.61
CA SER A 185 2.13 23.77 -7.67
C SER A 185 2.87 22.45 -7.50
N ILE A 186 3.98 22.41 -6.76
CA ILE A 186 4.79 21.19 -6.59
C ILE A 186 3.96 20.01 -6.06
N VAL A 187 3.22 20.19 -4.96
CA VAL A 187 2.40 19.11 -4.39
C VAL A 187 1.26 18.70 -5.34
N PRO A 188 0.47 19.62 -5.91
CA PRO A 188 -0.53 19.27 -6.94
C PRO A 188 0.03 18.46 -8.11
N VAL A 189 1.20 18.85 -8.63
CA VAL A 189 1.85 18.14 -9.74
C VAL A 189 2.23 16.71 -9.32
N ILE A 190 2.87 16.54 -8.16
CA ILE A 190 3.23 15.22 -7.63
C ILE A 190 1.96 14.35 -7.45
N VAL A 191 0.87 14.93 -6.95
CA VAL A 191 -0.41 14.22 -6.78
C VAL A 191 -0.98 13.76 -8.12
N ILE A 192 -1.00 14.61 -9.15
CA ILE A 192 -1.52 14.26 -10.48
C ILE A 192 -0.74 13.08 -11.06
N VAL A 193 0.59 13.15 -11.01
CA VAL A 193 1.46 12.07 -11.54
C VAL A 193 1.29 10.78 -10.72
N SER A 194 1.19 10.89 -9.40
CA SER A 194 0.98 9.73 -8.52
C SER A 194 -0.39 9.08 -8.75
N LEU A 195 -1.44 9.87 -9.01
CA LEU A 195 -2.77 9.36 -9.37
C LEU A 195 -2.75 8.65 -10.73
N TRP A 196 -2.06 9.21 -11.72
CA TRP A 196 -1.88 8.58 -13.02
C TRP A 196 -1.24 7.18 -12.91
N MET A 197 -0.33 7.01 -11.95
CA MET A 197 0.35 5.75 -11.67
C MET A 197 -0.40 4.82 -10.69
N SER A 198 -1.54 5.25 -10.14
CA SER A 198 -2.25 4.49 -9.08
C SER A 198 -2.91 3.20 -9.55
N MET A 199 -2.91 2.91 -10.85
CA MET A 199 -3.42 1.66 -11.43
C MET A 199 -2.48 0.46 -11.19
N GLY A 200 -1.87 0.33 -10.02
CA GLY A 200 -0.86 -0.70 -9.74
C GLY A 200 -1.43 -2.11 -9.54
N VAL A 201 -0.75 -2.93 -8.73
CA VAL A 201 -1.14 -4.33 -8.47
C VAL A 201 -2.57 -4.45 -7.91
N GLY A 202 -3.02 -3.47 -7.12
CA GLY A 202 -4.40 -3.43 -6.61
C GLY A 202 -5.46 -3.36 -7.72
N PHE A 203 -5.20 -2.62 -8.80
CA PHE A 203 -6.10 -2.53 -9.97
C PHE A 203 -6.34 -3.90 -10.60
N LEU A 204 -5.25 -4.66 -10.83
CA LEU A 204 -5.35 -6.01 -11.39
C LEU A 204 -6.06 -6.97 -10.43
N ALA A 205 -5.82 -6.85 -9.12
CA ALA A 205 -6.53 -7.64 -8.12
C ALA A 205 -8.04 -7.36 -8.14
N PHE A 206 -8.46 -6.09 -8.25
CA PHE A 206 -9.86 -5.72 -8.41
C PHE A 206 -10.44 -6.31 -9.69
N LEU A 207 -9.77 -6.12 -10.83
CA LEU A 207 -10.26 -6.61 -12.11
C LEU A 207 -10.41 -8.14 -12.12
N ALA A 208 -9.44 -8.87 -11.58
CA ALA A 208 -9.50 -10.32 -11.45
C ALA A 208 -10.64 -10.76 -10.50
N GLY A 209 -10.79 -10.09 -9.36
CA GLY A 209 -11.89 -10.34 -8.43
C GLY A 209 -13.27 -10.15 -9.08
N LEU A 210 -13.44 -9.03 -9.78
CA LEU A 210 -14.68 -8.68 -10.48
C LEU A 210 -15.04 -9.69 -11.58
N GLN A 211 -14.04 -10.24 -12.27
CA GLN A 211 -14.24 -11.24 -13.32
C GLN A 211 -14.64 -12.62 -12.77
N ASN A 212 -14.31 -12.92 -11.51
CA ASN A 212 -14.62 -14.19 -10.87
C ASN A 212 -15.97 -14.21 -10.13
N VAL A 213 -16.71 -13.08 -10.09
CA VAL A 213 -18.04 -13.04 -9.46
C VAL A 213 -19.01 -13.90 -10.28
N PRO A 214 -19.65 -14.93 -9.69
CA PRO A 214 -20.59 -15.79 -10.39
C PRO A 214 -21.74 -15.00 -11.03
N LYS A 215 -22.11 -15.36 -12.25
CA LYS A 215 -23.22 -14.72 -12.98
C LYS A 215 -24.56 -14.93 -12.28
N ASP A 216 -24.73 -16.09 -11.65
CA ASP A 216 -25.93 -16.49 -10.93
C ASP A 216 -26.34 -15.48 -9.84
N LEU A 217 -25.37 -14.82 -9.20
CA LEU A 217 -25.65 -13.76 -8.21
C LEU A 217 -26.32 -12.53 -8.86
N TYR A 218 -25.89 -12.17 -10.07
CA TYR A 218 -26.48 -11.05 -10.81
C TYR A 218 -27.88 -11.40 -11.35
N GLU A 219 -28.09 -12.65 -11.76
CA GLU A 219 -29.39 -13.15 -12.22
C GLU A 219 -30.39 -13.25 -11.06
N ALA A 220 -29.98 -13.79 -9.91
CA ALA A 220 -30.78 -13.81 -8.68
C ALA A 220 -31.18 -12.38 -8.27
N GLY A 221 -30.22 -11.45 -8.26
CA GLY A 221 -30.50 -10.05 -7.97
C GLY A 221 -31.52 -9.41 -8.93
N ALA A 222 -31.48 -9.76 -10.22
CA ALA A 222 -32.44 -9.27 -11.19
C ALA A 222 -33.87 -9.79 -10.92
N ILE A 223 -34.00 -11.03 -10.43
CA ILE A 223 -35.28 -11.61 -9.99
C ILE A 223 -35.78 -10.89 -8.72
N ASP A 224 -34.88 -10.57 -7.78
CA ASP A 224 -35.19 -9.86 -6.52
C ASP A 224 -35.47 -8.35 -6.70
N GLY A 225 -35.50 -7.85 -7.94
CA GLY A 225 -35.88 -6.47 -8.25
C GLY A 225 -34.72 -5.48 -8.31
N ILE A 226 -33.47 -5.95 -8.38
CA ILE A 226 -32.31 -5.09 -8.68
C ILE A 226 -32.39 -4.65 -10.16
N ARG A 227 -32.77 -3.39 -10.38
CA ARG A 227 -32.99 -2.83 -11.74
C ARG A 227 -31.78 -2.09 -12.30
N PHE A 228 -30.91 -1.56 -11.43
CA PHE A 228 -29.82 -0.67 -11.86
C PHE A 228 -28.44 -1.30 -11.65
N ARG A 229 -27.49 -1.00 -12.56
CA ARG A 229 -26.08 -1.42 -12.46
C ARG A 229 -25.40 -0.93 -11.18
N TRP A 230 -25.76 0.26 -10.69
CA TRP A 230 -25.26 0.80 -9.42
C TRP A 230 -25.74 0.00 -8.21
N GLN A 231 -26.99 -0.49 -8.23
CA GLN A 231 -27.48 -1.38 -7.17
C GLN A 231 -26.75 -2.71 -7.22
N GLN A 232 -26.52 -3.28 -8.40
CA GLN A 232 -25.71 -4.50 -8.55
C GLN A 232 -24.30 -4.31 -8.00
N LEU A 233 -23.66 -3.16 -8.30
CA LEU A 233 -22.34 -2.82 -7.79
C LEU A 233 -22.30 -2.83 -6.25
N ILE A 234 -23.24 -2.15 -5.61
CA ILE A 234 -23.23 -1.95 -4.15
C ILE A 234 -23.65 -3.24 -3.41
N TYR A 235 -24.68 -3.94 -3.88
CA TYR A 235 -25.28 -5.06 -3.15
C TYR A 235 -24.72 -6.42 -3.50
N ILE A 236 -24.14 -6.59 -4.69
CA ILE A 236 -23.61 -7.89 -5.15
C ILE A 236 -22.10 -7.79 -5.32
N THR A 237 -21.65 -6.88 -6.18
CA THR A 237 -20.26 -6.85 -6.63
C THR A 237 -19.30 -6.49 -5.50
N VAL A 238 -19.49 -5.36 -4.82
CA VAL A 238 -18.61 -4.86 -3.75
C VAL A 238 -18.49 -5.87 -2.61
N PRO A 239 -19.58 -6.48 -2.09
CA PRO A 239 -19.48 -7.54 -1.10
C PRO A 239 -18.72 -8.77 -1.60
N ALA A 240 -18.98 -9.20 -2.84
CA ALA A 240 -18.31 -10.37 -3.42
C ALA A 240 -16.81 -10.18 -3.61
N VAL A 241 -16.34 -8.95 -3.86
CA VAL A 241 -14.91 -8.64 -4.05
C VAL A 241 -14.24 -7.99 -2.83
N LYS A 242 -14.88 -8.05 -1.65
CA LYS A 242 -14.36 -7.48 -0.39
C LYS A 242 -12.91 -7.91 -0.07
N PRO A 243 -12.49 -9.17 -0.26
CA PRO A 243 -11.10 -9.56 -0.03
C PRO A 243 -10.10 -8.82 -0.94
N GLN A 244 -10.46 -8.60 -2.20
CA GLN A 244 -9.64 -7.88 -3.16
C GLN A 244 -9.60 -6.38 -2.83
N LEU A 245 -10.74 -5.80 -2.42
CA LEU A 245 -10.83 -4.42 -1.91
C LEU A 245 -9.86 -4.18 -0.74
N LEU A 246 -9.89 -5.07 0.26
CA LEU A 246 -8.96 -5.01 1.40
C LEU A 246 -7.50 -5.08 0.96
N PHE A 247 -7.17 -6.03 0.07
CA PHE A 247 -5.82 -6.16 -0.46
C PHE A 247 -5.35 -4.90 -1.20
N GLY A 248 -6.18 -4.35 -2.09
CA GLY A 248 -5.87 -3.13 -2.81
C GLY A 248 -5.74 -1.90 -1.90
N ALA A 249 -6.50 -1.85 -0.81
CA ALA A 249 -6.43 -0.74 0.15
C ALA A 249 -5.08 -0.72 0.87
N VAL A 250 -4.58 -1.90 1.27
CA VAL A 250 -3.24 -2.03 1.87
C VAL A 250 -2.15 -1.56 0.93
N LEU A 251 -2.20 -2.02 -0.33
CA LEU A 251 -1.22 -1.62 -1.34
C LEU A 251 -1.26 -0.12 -1.61
N GLN A 252 -2.46 0.47 -1.65
CA GLN A 252 -2.61 1.90 -1.90
C GLN A 252 -2.14 2.75 -0.71
N ILE A 253 -2.33 2.29 0.53
CA ILE A 253 -1.74 2.96 1.70
C ILE A 253 -0.22 3.00 1.59
N VAL A 254 0.40 1.85 1.29
CA VAL A 254 1.86 1.78 1.16
C VAL A 254 2.33 2.71 0.06
N ALA A 255 1.77 2.61 -1.15
CA ALA A 255 2.14 3.43 -2.29
C ALA A 255 1.99 4.95 -2.02
N SER A 256 0.94 5.34 -1.30
CA SER A 256 0.65 6.75 -1.03
C SER A 256 1.55 7.36 0.05
N LEU A 257 2.04 6.56 1.00
CA LEU A 257 3.00 6.99 2.03
C LEU A 257 4.47 6.89 1.59
N THR A 258 4.79 6.09 0.57
CA THR A 258 6.16 5.91 0.04
C THR A 258 6.46 6.73 -1.21
N VAL A 259 5.82 7.88 -1.41
CA VAL A 259 6.08 8.72 -2.58
C VAL A 259 7.51 9.27 -2.50
N PHE A 260 8.39 8.74 -3.35
CA PHE A 260 9.80 9.09 -3.44
C PHE A 260 10.19 9.45 -4.87
N ASP A 261 10.13 8.47 -5.78
CA ASP A 261 10.66 8.61 -7.14
C ASP A 261 10.02 9.78 -7.88
N VAL A 262 8.68 9.87 -7.85
CA VAL A 262 7.94 10.97 -8.50
C VAL A 262 8.37 12.33 -7.96
N SER A 263 8.63 12.44 -6.66
CA SER A 263 9.07 13.72 -6.07
C SER A 263 10.48 14.08 -6.54
N VAL A 264 11.45 13.17 -6.35
CA VAL A 264 12.86 13.44 -6.68
C VAL A 264 13.04 13.72 -8.17
N GLN A 265 12.34 12.98 -9.02
CA GLN A 265 12.50 13.10 -10.47
C GLN A 265 11.84 14.37 -11.03
N LEU A 266 10.74 14.84 -10.43
CA LEU A 266 10.06 16.05 -10.89
C LEU A 266 10.65 17.34 -10.34
N VAL A 267 11.06 17.34 -9.06
CA VAL A 267 11.44 18.58 -8.37
C VAL A 267 12.83 18.54 -7.72
N GLY A 268 13.54 17.42 -7.82
CA GLY A 268 14.91 17.27 -7.29
C GLY A 268 14.99 17.01 -5.79
N LEU A 269 16.22 16.80 -5.31
CA LEU A 269 16.56 16.59 -3.91
C LEU A 269 17.74 17.51 -3.52
N PRO A 270 17.56 18.49 -2.60
CA PRO A 270 16.30 18.89 -2.00
C PRO A 270 15.39 19.61 -3.00
N SER A 271 14.08 19.40 -2.85
CA SER A 271 13.07 20.15 -3.62
C SER A 271 13.05 21.65 -3.24
N PRO A 272 12.57 22.55 -4.11
CA PRO A 272 12.50 23.99 -3.83
C PRO A 272 11.81 24.28 -2.49
N LEU A 273 12.56 24.91 -1.58
CA LEU A 273 12.14 25.19 -0.20
C LEU A 273 11.54 23.97 0.53
N TYR A 274 11.96 22.76 0.21
CA TYR A 274 11.42 21.50 0.72
C TYR A 274 9.92 21.30 0.44
N ALA A 275 9.35 21.92 -0.60
CA ALA A 275 7.92 21.85 -0.90
C ALA A 275 7.44 20.46 -1.38
N GLY A 276 8.32 19.68 -2.01
CA GLY A 276 8.07 18.30 -2.42
C GLY A 276 8.78 17.27 -1.52
N HIS A 277 9.41 17.70 -0.42
CA HIS A 277 10.20 16.82 0.43
C HIS A 277 9.26 15.89 1.23
N THR A 278 9.34 14.58 1.00
CA THR A 278 8.55 13.56 1.70
C THR A 278 9.40 12.86 2.77
N ILE A 279 8.76 12.05 3.60
CA ILE A 279 9.47 11.24 4.61
C ILE A 279 10.50 10.34 3.92
N MET A 280 10.16 9.76 2.77
CA MET A 280 11.09 8.91 2.01
C MET A 280 12.25 9.71 1.41
N THR A 281 12.04 10.92 0.89
CA THR A 281 13.15 11.74 0.39
C THR A 281 14.07 12.18 1.51
N HIS A 282 13.52 12.47 2.69
CA HIS A 282 14.28 12.79 3.89
C HIS A 282 15.08 11.57 4.39
N LEU A 283 14.46 10.38 4.45
CA LEU A 283 15.16 9.12 4.75
C LEU A 283 16.33 8.89 3.80
N TYR A 284 16.11 9.05 2.49
CA TYR A 284 17.12 8.83 1.48
C TYR A 284 18.31 9.80 1.63
N ASP A 285 18.04 11.09 1.88
CA ASP A 285 19.09 12.09 2.13
C ASP A 285 20.00 11.67 3.29
N TYR A 286 19.42 11.26 4.43
CA TYR A 286 20.23 10.82 5.56
C TYR A 286 20.91 9.47 5.37
N ALA A 287 20.27 8.51 4.70
CA ALA A 287 20.82 7.17 4.50
C ALA A 287 21.96 7.15 3.47
N PHE A 288 21.79 7.84 2.34
CA PHE A 288 22.62 7.65 1.15
C PHE A 288 23.43 8.87 0.73
N ILE A 289 23.10 10.07 1.24
CA ILE A 289 23.87 11.29 0.97
C ILE A 289 24.73 11.63 2.19
N LYS A 290 24.11 11.67 3.37
CA LYS A 290 24.79 12.01 4.63
C LYS A 290 25.39 10.81 5.36
N PHE A 291 24.97 9.59 5.00
CA PHE A 291 25.41 8.33 5.61
C PHE A 291 25.14 8.19 7.12
N GLU A 292 24.17 8.94 7.65
CA GLU A 292 23.71 8.87 9.04
C GLU A 292 22.65 7.76 9.21
N MET A 293 23.11 6.51 9.10
CA MET A 293 22.28 5.31 9.07
C MET A 293 21.41 5.11 10.32
N GLY A 294 21.92 5.44 11.50
CA GLY A 294 21.14 5.36 12.75
C GLY A 294 19.93 6.31 12.73
N TYR A 295 20.12 7.54 12.24
CA TYR A 295 19.05 8.52 12.09
C TYR A 295 18.06 8.14 10.98
N ALA A 296 18.58 7.70 9.82
CA ALA A 296 17.75 7.20 8.72
C ALA A 296 16.88 6.00 9.14
N ALA A 297 17.43 5.10 9.96
CA ALA A 297 16.67 3.98 10.52
C ALA A 297 15.54 4.46 11.45
N ALA A 298 15.75 5.51 12.25
CA ALA A 298 14.68 6.11 13.06
C ALA A 298 13.55 6.68 12.20
N ILE A 299 13.88 7.36 11.09
CA ILE A 299 12.89 7.83 10.10
C ILE A 299 12.10 6.64 9.52
N ALA A 300 12.80 5.56 9.15
CA ALA A 300 12.17 4.35 8.61
C ALA A 300 11.17 3.72 9.59
N VAL A 301 11.53 3.65 10.87
CA VAL A 301 10.66 3.13 11.93
C VAL A 301 9.42 4.00 12.12
N VAL A 302 9.56 5.32 12.10
CA VAL A 302 8.41 6.24 12.20
C VAL A 302 7.45 6.02 11.01
N LEU A 303 7.99 5.95 9.79
CA LEU A 303 7.19 5.68 8.59
C LEU A 303 6.49 4.32 8.66
N PHE A 304 7.18 3.28 9.13
CA PHE A 304 6.62 1.95 9.31
C PHE A 304 5.46 1.94 10.33
N ILE A 305 5.62 2.64 11.46
CA ILE A 305 4.55 2.78 12.46
C ILE A 305 3.34 3.52 11.86
N MET A 306 3.57 4.58 11.09
CA MET A 306 2.49 5.30 10.40
C MET A 306 1.73 4.38 9.44
N MET A 307 2.44 3.55 8.66
CA MET A 307 1.82 2.58 7.75
C MET A 307 0.99 1.52 8.49
N ILE A 308 1.52 0.94 9.58
CA ILE A 308 0.76 -0.03 10.38
C ILE A 308 -0.47 0.62 11.00
N GLY A 309 -0.34 1.83 11.53
CA GLY A 309 -1.45 2.58 12.12
C GLY A 309 -2.57 2.80 11.12
N LEU A 310 -2.23 3.29 9.92
CA LEU A 310 -3.21 3.53 8.86
C LEU A 310 -3.82 2.22 8.33
N ASN A 311 -3.01 1.18 8.10
CA ASN A 311 -3.52 -0.12 7.69
C ASN A 311 -4.51 -0.70 8.71
N ARG A 312 -4.19 -0.69 10.00
CA ARG A 312 -5.10 -1.17 11.04
C ARG A 312 -6.40 -0.37 11.09
N LEU A 313 -6.32 0.94 10.92
CA LEU A 313 -7.51 1.78 10.85
C LEU A 313 -8.41 1.35 9.68
N ILE A 314 -7.84 1.19 8.49
CA ILE A 314 -8.57 0.80 7.28
C ILE A 314 -9.16 -0.62 7.41
N PHE A 315 -8.40 -1.59 7.93
CA PHE A 315 -8.91 -2.94 8.20
C PHE A 315 -10.08 -2.94 9.18
N LYS A 316 -10.07 -2.09 10.20
CA LYS A 316 -11.19 -1.97 11.14
C LYS A 316 -12.46 -1.44 10.46
N TRP A 317 -12.32 -0.59 9.44
CA TRP A 317 -13.45 -0.01 8.71
C TRP A 317 -13.99 -0.95 7.62
N LEU A 318 -13.11 -1.52 6.80
CA LEU A 318 -13.49 -2.39 5.67
C LEU A 318 -13.67 -3.87 6.07
N GLY A 319 -12.98 -4.33 7.12
CA GLY A 319 -13.00 -5.73 7.57
C GLY A 319 -14.10 -6.06 8.57
N ARG A 320 -15.01 -5.13 8.86
CA ARG A 320 -16.23 -5.45 9.61
C ARG A 320 -17.15 -6.27 8.71
N ASP A 321 -17.36 -7.52 9.09
CA ASP A 321 -18.56 -8.28 8.77
C ASP A 321 -19.67 -7.84 9.73
#